data_AF-A0AAV2LIB0-F1
#
_entry.id   AF-A0AAV2LIB0-F1
#
_cell.length_a   1.000
_cell.length_b   1.000
_cell.length_c   1.000
_cell.angle_alpha   90.00
_cell.angle_beta   90.00
_cell.angle_gamma   90.00
#
_symmetry.space_group_name_H-M   'P 1'
#
loop_
_entity.id
_entity.type
_entity.pdbx_description
1 polymer ?
#
loop_
_entity_poly.entity_id
_entity_poly.type
_entity_poly.pdbx_seq_one_letter_code
_entity_poly.pdbx_strand_id
1 'polypeptide(L)'
;MKKAVDRDDFQKSLLIYRSTPLQNGLSPAHMLMGRRIRSNLPVSEDLLTPKGASKVRKEKERQKEKQKQLHDRTAKPLSTLKHGDRVRVRDINTGTWRQQGHVEEELSPRSYKVRTEGGLSLRRNRTDLRLQPTVEDTAAQEVELQQDPLELPELSNSDHADNGQTAASKSPTAERLVRPQRHIKPPQRLIESC
;
A
#
# COMPACT_ATOMS: atom_id res chain seq x y z
N MET A 1 6.81 -2.62 25.77
CA MET A 1 6.85 -3.90 26.50
C MET A 1 8.21 -4.02 27.16
N LYS A 2 8.27 -4.26 28.48
CA LYS A 2 9.52 -4.50 29.21
C LYS A 2 10.08 -5.85 28.74
N LYS A 3 11.38 -5.92 28.42
CA LYS A 3 12.02 -7.19 28.04
C LYS A 3 12.01 -8.11 29.27
N ALA A 4 11.68 -9.39 29.09
CA ALA A 4 11.79 -10.37 30.16
C ALA A 4 13.27 -10.54 30.51
N VAL A 5 13.61 -10.39 31.78
CA VAL A 5 14.98 -10.52 32.29
C VAL A 5 15.26 -11.99 32.65
N ASP A 6 14.26 -12.65 33.25
CA ASP A 6 14.34 -14.05 33.70
C ASP A 6 13.39 -14.98 32.93
N ARG A 7 13.69 -16.29 32.97
CA ARG A 7 12.89 -17.34 32.32
C ARG A 7 11.44 -17.38 32.84
N ASP A 8 11.24 -17.17 34.13
CA ASP A 8 9.92 -17.20 34.75
C ASP A 8 9.05 -16.03 34.29
N ASP A 9 9.66 -14.85 34.16
CA ASP A 9 9.01 -13.66 33.61
C ASP A 9 8.65 -13.85 32.14
N PHE A 10 9.53 -14.51 31.36
CA PHE A 10 9.21 -14.90 29.99
C PHE A 10 7.99 -15.82 29.94
N GLN A 11 7.94 -16.87 30.76
CA GLN A 11 6.82 -17.80 30.80
C GLN A 11 5.50 -17.13 31.22
N LYS A 12 5.53 -16.25 32.22
CA LYS A 12 4.37 -15.46 32.66
C LYS A 12 3.88 -14.53 31.55
N SER A 13 4.79 -13.80 30.88
CA SER A 13 4.43 -12.91 29.78
C SER A 13 3.77 -13.65 28.61
N LEU A 14 4.28 -14.85 28.30
CA LEU A 14 3.75 -15.70 27.25
C LEU A 14 2.39 -16.30 27.61
N LEU A 15 2.19 -16.66 28.89
CA LEU A 15 0.89 -17.08 29.41
C LEU A 15 -0.15 -15.97 29.28
N ILE A 16 0.21 -14.74 29.67
CA ILE A 16 -0.65 -13.56 29.51
C ILE A 16 -1.03 -13.40 28.04
N TYR A 17 -0.05 -13.32 27.13
CA TYR A 17 -0.31 -13.17 25.69
C TYR A 17 -1.26 -14.24 25.14
N ARG A 18 -1.10 -15.51 25.55
CA ARG A 18 -1.94 -16.63 25.12
C ARG A 18 -3.37 -16.57 25.67
N SER A 19 -3.56 -15.97 26.84
CA SER A 19 -4.83 -15.87 27.54
C SER A 19 -5.60 -14.57 27.26
N THR A 20 -4.93 -13.51 26.81
CA THR A 20 -5.52 -12.21 26.50
C THR A 20 -6.39 -12.27 25.22
N PRO A 21 -7.68 -11.87 25.28
CA PRO A 21 -8.53 -11.77 24.11
C PRO A 21 -8.03 -10.73 23.09
N LEU A 22 -8.11 -11.05 21.80
CA LEU A 22 -7.86 -10.10 20.71
C LEU A 22 -9.15 -9.33 20.37
N GLN A 23 -9.12 -8.52 19.30
CA GLN A 23 -10.27 -7.75 18.79
C GLN A 23 -11.48 -8.62 18.40
N ASN A 24 -11.31 -9.93 18.17
CA ASN A 24 -12.41 -10.89 17.98
C ASN A 24 -13.03 -11.39 19.31
N GLY A 25 -12.50 -10.99 20.46
CA GLY A 25 -12.88 -11.54 21.76
C GLY A 25 -12.31 -12.93 22.06
N LEU A 26 -11.47 -13.50 21.18
CA LEU A 26 -10.84 -14.80 21.36
C LEU A 26 -9.35 -14.63 21.66
N SER A 27 -8.82 -15.41 22.60
CA SER A 27 -7.39 -15.42 22.89
C SER A 27 -6.63 -16.36 21.92
N PRO A 28 -5.31 -16.20 21.73
CA PRO A 28 -4.54 -17.08 20.86
C PRO A 28 -4.66 -18.57 21.22
N ALA A 29 -4.61 -18.89 22.52
CA ALA A 29 -4.78 -20.27 22.98
C ALA A 29 -6.19 -20.79 22.74
N HIS A 30 -7.21 -19.95 22.89
CA HIS A 30 -8.59 -20.33 22.60
C HIS A 30 -8.81 -20.62 21.12
N MET A 31 -8.23 -19.80 20.23
CA MET A 31 -8.33 -20.05 18.79
C MET A 31 -7.64 -21.36 18.37
N LEU A 32 -6.57 -21.76 19.05
CA LEU A 32 -5.82 -22.98 18.75
C LEU A 32 -6.46 -24.23 19.38
N MET A 33 -6.85 -24.16 20.66
CA MET A 33 -7.28 -25.32 21.44
C MET A 33 -8.80 -25.43 21.61
N GLY A 34 -9.57 -24.46 21.11
CA GLY A 34 -11.04 -24.43 21.24
C GLY A 34 -11.53 -24.24 22.68
N ARG A 35 -10.64 -23.89 23.62
CA ARG A 35 -10.91 -23.71 25.06
C ARG A 35 -10.07 -22.61 25.65
N ARG A 36 -10.50 -22.04 26.78
CA ARG A 36 -9.65 -21.13 27.57
C ARG A 36 -8.61 -21.94 28.34
N ILE A 37 -7.42 -21.37 28.49
CA ILE A 37 -6.39 -21.91 29.38
C ILE A 37 -6.56 -21.35 30.77
N ARG A 38 -6.10 -22.10 31.79
CA ARG A 38 -5.96 -21.57 33.14
C ARG A 38 -4.89 -20.47 33.12
N SER A 39 -5.25 -19.31 33.65
CA SER A 39 -4.35 -18.19 33.86
C SER A 39 -4.34 -17.82 35.34
N ASN A 40 -3.69 -16.71 35.69
CA ASN A 40 -3.71 -16.12 37.03
C ASN A 40 -5.09 -15.56 37.44
N LEU A 41 -6.06 -15.53 36.52
CA LEU A 41 -7.42 -15.12 36.80
C LEU A 41 -8.32 -16.35 36.99
N PRO A 42 -9.32 -16.29 37.89
CA PRO A 42 -10.29 -17.36 38.03
C PRO A 42 -11.10 -17.53 36.73
N VAL A 43 -11.28 -18.77 36.29
CA VAL A 43 -12.02 -19.13 35.08
C VAL A 43 -12.97 -20.28 35.42
N SER A 44 -14.21 -20.20 34.96
CA SER A 44 -15.20 -21.28 35.07
C SER A 44 -14.72 -22.54 34.34
N GLU A 45 -14.95 -23.71 34.95
CA GLU A 45 -14.52 -25.01 34.43
C GLU A 45 -15.12 -25.34 33.06
N ASP A 46 -16.36 -24.89 32.81
CA ASP A 46 -17.05 -25.04 31.52
C ASP A 46 -16.33 -24.37 30.34
N LEU A 47 -15.44 -23.41 30.61
CA LEU A 47 -14.65 -22.74 29.58
C LEU A 47 -13.29 -23.39 29.36
N LEU A 48 -12.87 -24.29 30.26
CA LEU A 48 -11.63 -25.05 30.14
C LEU A 48 -11.80 -26.28 29.25
N THR A 49 -13.03 -26.63 28.89
CA THR A 49 -13.36 -27.72 27.95
C THR A 49 -13.44 -27.19 26.51
N PRO A 50 -12.97 -27.97 25.52
CA PRO A 50 -13.00 -27.57 24.12
C PRO A 50 -14.44 -27.52 23.60
N LYS A 51 -14.86 -26.33 23.17
CA LYS A 51 -16.11 -26.10 22.46
C LYS A 51 -15.78 -25.97 20.97
N GLY A 52 -16.59 -26.59 20.11
CA GLY A 52 -16.28 -26.80 18.69
C GLY A 52 -15.67 -25.58 17.97
N ALA A 53 -14.59 -25.82 17.23
CA ALA A 53 -13.76 -24.80 16.58
C ALA A 53 -14.42 -24.07 15.39
N SER A 54 -15.65 -24.42 15.02
CA SER A 54 -16.34 -23.86 13.85
C SER A 54 -16.60 -22.36 13.96
N LYS A 55 -16.91 -21.86 15.16
CA LYS A 55 -17.14 -20.43 15.43
C LYS A 55 -15.88 -19.59 15.21
N VAL A 56 -14.70 -20.12 15.59
CA VAL A 56 -13.41 -19.43 15.44
C VAL A 56 -13.06 -19.23 13.96
N ARG A 57 -13.29 -20.26 13.13
CA ARG A 57 -12.99 -20.21 11.69
C ARG A 57 -13.80 -19.12 10.99
N LYS A 58 -15.12 -19.08 11.24
CA LYS A 58 -16.03 -18.07 10.66
C LYS A 58 -15.64 -16.65 11.05
N GLU A 59 -15.34 -16.42 12.32
CA GLU A 59 -14.93 -15.09 12.79
C GLU A 59 -13.59 -14.65 12.18
N LYS A 60 -12.63 -15.57 12.05
CA LYS A 60 -11.35 -15.30 11.38
C LYS A 60 -11.55 -14.93 9.90
N GLU A 61 -12.46 -15.60 9.21
CA GLU A 61 -12.79 -15.32 7.81
C GLU A 61 -13.43 -13.93 7.66
N ARG A 62 -14.41 -13.60 8.51
CA ARG A 62 -15.03 -12.27 8.58
C ARG A 62 -14.00 -11.16 8.82
N GLN A 63 -13.04 -11.39 9.73
CA GLN A 63 -11.97 -10.42 10.00
C GLN A 63 -11.03 -10.24 8.81
N LYS A 64 -10.66 -11.33 8.12
CA LYS A 64 -9.85 -11.25 6.89
C LYS A 64 -10.57 -10.47 5.81
N GLU A 65 -11.87 -10.69 5.63
CA GLU A 65 -12.68 -9.97 4.65
C GLU A 65 -12.77 -8.48 4.98
N LYS A 66 -13.05 -8.12 6.24
CA LYS A 66 -13.04 -6.72 6.67
C LYS A 66 -11.67 -6.06 6.45
N GLN A 67 -10.58 -6.76 6.77
CA GLN A 67 -9.23 -6.26 6.54
C GLN A 67 -8.96 -6.05 5.05
N LYS A 68 -9.38 -6.99 4.20
CA LYS A 68 -9.29 -6.89 2.74
C LYS A 68 -10.05 -5.66 2.24
N GLN A 69 -11.32 -5.50 2.61
CA GLN A 69 -12.14 -4.35 2.19
C GLN A 69 -11.50 -3.02 2.58
N LEU A 70 -11.00 -2.90 3.82
CA LEU A 70 -10.35 -1.68 4.30
C LEU A 70 -9.05 -1.38 3.55
N HIS A 71 -8.24 -2.41 3.27
CA HIS A 71 -7.02 -2.27 2.49
C HIS A 71 -7.33 -1.86 1.05
N ASP A 72 -8.23 -2.60 0.39
CA ASP A 72 -8.58 -2.42 -1.02
C ASP A 72 -9.22 -1.06 -1.30
N ARG A 73 -9.89 -0.45 -0.31
CA ARG A 73 -10.41 0.93 -0.41
C ARG A 73 -9.33 1.97 -0.75
N THR A 74 -8.11 1.79 -0.28
CA THR A 74 -7.00 2.74 -0.49
C THR A 74 -5.91 2.21 -1.42
N ALA A 75 -5.90 0.91 -1.67
CA ALA A 75 -4.89 0.26 -2.48
C ALA A 75 -5.10 0.59 -3.97
N LYS A 76 -4.02 0.96 -4.64
CA LYS A 76 -3.98 1.09 -6.10
C LYS A 76 -3.11 -0.02 -6.67
N PRO A 77 -3.58 -0.77 -7.68
CA PRO A 77 -2.73 -1.77 -8.32
C PRO A 77 -1.55 -1.08 -9.02
N LEU A 78 -0.37 -1.69 -8.93
CA LEU A 78 0.80 -1.26 -9.70
C LEU A 78 0.66 -1.78 -11.14
N SER A 79 1.19 -1.04 -12.12
CA SER A 79 1.17 -1.46 -13.53
C SER A 79 1.83 -2.82 -13.72
N THR A 80 1.25 -3.73 -14.49
CA THR A 80 1.88 -5.02 -14.80
C THR A 80 3.18 -4.82 -15.57
N LEU A 81 4.15 -5.71 -15.33
CA LEU A 81 5.43 -5.70 -16.06
C LEU A 81 5.42 -6.79 -17.12
N LYS A 82 5.97 -6.50 -18.29
CA LYS A 82 6.11 -7.43 -19.41
C LYS A 82 7.49 -8.06 -19.42
N HIS A 83 7.60 -9.19 -20.13
CA HIS A 83 8.89 -9.79 -20.42
C HIS A 83 9.81 -8.76 -21.10
N GLY A 84 11.06 -8.67 -20.66
CA GLY A 84 12.06 -7.74 -21.19
C GLY A 84 12.06 -6.35 -20.55
N ASP A 85 11.06 -5.98 -19.75
CA ASP A 85 11.01 -4.68 -19.08
C ASP A 85 12.24 -4.46 -18.20
N ARG A 86 12.90 -3.32 -18.36
CA ARG A 86 14.01 -2.90 -17.48
C ARG A 86 13.45 -2.43 -16.14
N VAL A 87 13.98 -2.99 -15.06
CA VAL A 87 13.50 -2.72 -13.71
C VAL A 87 14.64 -2.48 -12.73
N ARG A 88 14.42 -1.58 -11.78
CA ARG A 88 15.21 -1.51 -10.55
C ARG A 88 14.63 -2.45 -9.51
N VAL A 89 15.51 -3.21 -8.86
CA VAL A 89 15.18 -4.16 -7.81
C VAL A 89 15.47 -3.51 -6.45
N ARG A 90 14.50 -3.57 -5.54
CA ARG A 90 14.68 -3.13 -4.15
C ARG A 90 15.50 -4.15 -3.38
N ASP A 91 16.55 -3.67 -2.72
CA ASP A 91 17.25 -4.42 -1.67
C ASP A 91 16.40 -4.47 -0.40
N ILE A 92 16.14 -5.66 0.13
CA ILE A 92 15.27 -5.89 1.29
C ILE A 92 15.93 -5.37 2.58
N ASN A 93 17.26 -5.43 2.67
CA ASN A 93 17.99 -5.06 3.89
C ASN A 93 18.16 -3.55 3.99
N THR A 94 18.52 -2.90 2.87
CA THR A 94 18.81 -1.46 2.84
C THR A 94 17.63 -0.61 2.36
N GLY A 95 16.63 -1.21 1.70
CA GLY A 95 15.52 -0.50 1.08
C GLY A 95 15.92 0.29 -0.18
N THR A 96 17.15 0.17 -0.65
CA THR A 96 17.68 0.95 -1.78
C THR A 96 17.33 0.32 -3.13
N TRP A 97 17.34 1.14 -4.19
CA TRP A 97 16.98 0.76 -5.56
C TRP A 97 18.18 0.85 -6.51
N ARG A 98 19.31 0.29 -6.10
CA ARG A 98 20.59 0.38 -6.84
C ARG A 98 20.71 -0.68 -7.92
N GLN A 99 20.20 -1.87 -7.64
CA GLN A 99 20.32 -3.03 -8.51
C GLN A 99 19.38 -2.90 -9.71
N GLN A 100 19.90 -3.11 -10.91
CA GLN A 100 19.14 -3.12 -12.16
C GLN A 100 19.02 -4.55 -12.69
N GLY A 101 17.98 -4.78 -13.48
CA GLY A 101 17.71 -6.05 -14.12
C GLY A 101 16.59 -5.95 -15.14
N HIS A 102 16.22 -7.09 -15.71
CA HIS A 102 15.09 -7.21 -16.63
C HIS A 102 14.14 -8.31 -16.17
N VAL A 103 12.86 -8.13 -16.48
CA VAL A 103 11.83 -9.12 -16.17
C VAL A 103 11.94 -10.29 -17.13
N GLU A 104 12.05 -11.51 -16.59
CA GLU A 104 12.05 -12.75 -17.37
C GLU A 104 10.64 -13.32 -17.53
N GLU A 105 9.81 -13.31 -16.49
CA GLU A 105 8.47 -13.87 -16.57
C GLU A 105 7.61 -13.45 -15.37
N GLU A 106 6.29 -13.48 -15.56
CA GLU A 106 5.33 -13.42 -14.46
C GLU A 106 5.06 -14.83 -13.94
N LEU A 107 5.40 -15.09 -12.67
CA LEU A 107 5.25 -16.41 -12.05
C LEU A 107 3.87 -16.60 -11.42
N SER A 108 3.30 -15.52 -10.88
CA SER A 108 1.98 -15.48 -10.23
C SER A 108 1.57 -14.01 -10.08
N PRO A 109 0.30 -13.70 -9.75
CA PRO A 109 -0.12 -12.32 -9.61
C PRO A 109 0.80 -11.53 -8.68
N ARG A 110 1.39 -10.45 -9.20
CA ARG A 110 2.36 -9.59 -8.50
C ARG A 110 3.71 -10.23 -8.16
N SER A 111 4.05 -11.40 -8.69
CA SER A 111 5.36 -12.04 -8.50
C SER A 111 6.04 -12.26 -9.84
N TYR A 112 7.22 -11.69 -9.99
CA TYR A 112 8.01 -11.75 -11.21
C TYR A 112 9.33 -12.45 -10.95
N LYS A 113 9.84 -13.12 -11.98
CA LYS A 113 11.23 -13.54 -12.06
C LYS A 113 12.01 -12.44 -12.78
N VAL A 114 13.11 -12.01 -12.17
CA VAL A 114 13.92 -10.89 -12.67
C VAL A 114 15.37 -11.32 -12.71
N ARG A 115 16.04 -11.08 -13.83
CA ARG A 115 17.48 -11.31 -13.97
C ARG A 115 18.23 -10.01 -13.80
N THR A 116 19.11 -10.01 -12.82
CA THR A 116 20.01 -8.89 -12.50
C THR A 116 21.10 -8.78 -13.56
N GLU A 117 21.68 -7.58 -13.74
CA GLU A 117 22.91 -7.38 -14.52
C GLU A 117 24.07 -8.30 -14.10
N GLY A 118 24.22 -8.59 -12.80
CA GLY A 118 25.19 -9.56 -12.28
C GLY A 118 24.84 -11.04 -12.56
N GLY A 119 23.88 -11.32 -13.44
CA GLY A 119 23.50 -12.68 -13.86
C GLY A 119 22.57 -13.44 -12.92
N LEU A 120 22.31 -12.94 -11.71
CA LEU A 120 21.45 -13.60 -10.73
C LEU A 120 19.97 -13.47 -11.09
N SER A 121 19.26 -14.60 -11.11
CA SER A 121 17.81 -14.66 -11.27
C SER A 121 17.11 -14.70 -9.91
N LEU A 122 16.18 -13.78 -9.69
CA LEU A 122 15.50 -13.59 -8.41
C LEU A 122 13.98 -13.59 -8.60
N ARG A 123 13.26 -14.20 -7.65
CA ARG A 123 11.81 -14.01 -7.53
C ARG A 123 11.53 -12.77 -6.66
N ARG A 124 10.75 -11.82 -7.18
CA ARG A 124 10.43 -10.56 -6.51
C ARG A 124 8.95 -10.19 -6.63
N ASN A 125 8.43 -9.51 -5.60
CA ASN A 125 7.09 -8.95 -5.67
C ASN A 125 7.10 -7.69 -6.55
N ARG A 126 5.97 -7.38 -7.19
CA ARG A 126 5.76 -6.18 -7.99
C ARG A 126 6.08 -4.90 -7.21
N THR A 127 5.87 -4.88 -5.89
CA THR A 127 6.19 -3.73 -5.02
C THR A 127 7.69 -3.49 -4.85
N ASP A 128 8.51 -4.50 -5.14
CA ASP A 128 9.98 -4.47 -5.02
C ASP A 128 10.65 -4.26 -6.39
N LEU A 129 9.85 -3.97 -7.42
CA LEU A 129 10.29 -3.69 -8.78
C LEU A 129 9.80 -2.31 -9.20
N ARG A 130 10.68 -1.51 -9.77
CA ARG A 130 10.33 -0.23 -10.41
C ARG A 130 10.70 -0.28 -11.87
N LEU A 131 9.71 -0.12 -12.74
CA LEU A 131 9.92 0.04 -14.16
C LEU A 131 10.84 1.24 -14.41
N GLN A 132 11.86 1.03 -15.25
CA GLN A 132 12.67 2.11 -15.78
C GLN A 132 12.13 2.44 -17.17
N PRO A 133 11.74 3.71 -17.43
CA PRO A 133 11.39 4.12 -18.78
C PRO A 133 12.60 3.90 -19.69
N THR A 134 12.37 3.28 -20.84
CA THR A 134 13.39 3.24 -21.91
C THR A 134 13.20 4.49 -22.76
N VAL A 135 14.30 5.06 -23.25
CA VAL A 135 14.32 6.36 -23.97
C VAL A 135 13.42 6.34 -25.23
N GLU A 136 13.15 5.15 -25.77
CA GLU A 136 12.28 4.91 -26.92
C GLU A 136 10.78 5.18 -26.64
N ASP A 137 10.34 5.12 -25.37
CA ASP A 137 8.91 5.34 -25.03
C ASP A 137 8.52 6.82 -25.00
N THR A 138 9.49 7.74 -24.92
CA THR A 138 9.22 9.19 -24.93
C THR A 138 8.87 9.68 -26.36
N ALA A 139 9.44 9.05 -27.39
CA ALA A 139 9.21 9.44 -28.78
C ALA A 139 7.81 9.03 -29.30
N ALA A 140 7.23 7.96 -28.75
CA ALA A 140 5.93 7.47 -29.18
C ALA A 140 4.72 8.23 -28.59
N GLN A 141 4.92 9.02 -27.52
CA GLN A 141 3.82 9.76 -26.86
C GLN A 141 3.61 11.19 -27.39
N GLU A 142 4.51 11.72 -28.22
CA GLU A 142 4.37 13.08 -28.78
C GLU A 142 3.67 13.13 -30.16
N VAL A 143 3.42 11.98 -30.80
CA VAL A 143 2.89 11.93 -32.18
C VAL A 143 1.35 11.84 -32.26
N GLU A 144 0.64 11.62 -31.14
CA GLU A 144 -0.81 11.35 -31.14
C GLU A 144 -1.71 12.59 -30.96
N LEU A 145 -1.15 13.82 -30.98
CA LEU A 145 -1.92 15.07 -30.80
C LEU A 145 -2.04 15.97 -32.04
N GLN A 146 -1.55 15.54 -33.20
CA GLN A 146 -1.65 16.34 -34.42
C GLN A 146 -1.95 15.49 -35.65
N GLN A 147 -3.23 15.22 -35.88
CA GLN A 147 -3.80 15.06 -37.22
C GLN A 147 -5.33 14.98 -37.11
N ASP A 148 -6.03 16.05 -37.53
CA ASP A 148 -7.05 15.91 -38.57
C ASP A 148 -7.35 17.26 -39.26
N PRO A 149 -7.71 17.26 -40.57
CA PRO A 149 -7.62 18.41 -41.47
C PRO A 149 -8.93 19.21 -41.61
N LEU A 150 -8.77 20.46 -42.06
CA LEU A 150 -9.79 21.44 -42.42
C LEU A 150 -10.71 20.98 -43.57
N GLU A 151 -12.03 21.16 -43.41
CA GLU A 151 -12.96 21.34 -44.53
C GLU A 151 -14.04 22.38 -44.17
N LEU A 152 -14.11 23.47 -44.93
CA LEU A 152 -15.14 24.52 -44.88
C LEU A 152 -16.32 24.13 -45.78
N PRO A 153 -17.54 24.63 -45.48
CA PRO A 153 -18.16 25.48 -46.51
C PRO A 153 -18.87 26.74 -45.96
N GLU A 154 -18.63 27.84 -46.67
CA GLU A 154 -19.42 29.08 -46.79
C GLU A 154 -20.76 28.80 -47.52
N LEU A 155 -21.90 29.50 -47.42
CA LEU A 155 -22.35 30.82 -46.92
C LEU A 155 -23.90 30.79 -46.85
N SER A 156 -24.54 31.59 -46.00
CA SER A 156 -25.57 32.58 -46.42
C SER A 156 -26.18 33.33 -45.22
N ASN A 157 -26.33 34.64 -45.43
CA ASN A 157 -26.66 35.68 -44.46
C ASN A 157 -28.15 35.74 -44.09
N SER A 158 -28.44 36.24 -42.89
CA SER A 158 -29.35 37.39 -42.72
C SER A 158 -29.31 37.95 -41.29
N ASP A 159 -28.78 39.17 -41.18
CA ASP A 159 -29.24 40.33 -40.37
C ASP A 159 -29.93 40.11 -39.02
N HIS A 160 -29.40 40.75 -37.97
CA HIS A 160 -29.99 41.96 -37.37
C HIS A 160 -29.08 42.56 -36.29
N ALA A 161 -28.95 43.88 -36.32
CA ALA A 161 -28.08 44.72 -35.51
C ALA A 161 -28.61 44.93 -34.07
N ASP A 162 -27.70 45.09 -33.10
CA ASP A 162 -27.72 46.24 -32.17
C ASP A 162 -26.34 46.39 -31.48
N ASN A 163 -26.07 47.62 -31.08
CA ASN A 163 -24.81 48.33 -30.93
C ASN A 163 -24.26 48.29 -29.49
N GLY A 164 -22.94 48.48 -29.31
CA GLY A 164 -22.43 49.08 -28.07
C GLY A 164 -21.10 48.59 -27.48
N GLN A 165 -20.01 49.22 -27.93
CA GLN A 165 -18.87 49.73 -27.14
C GLN A 165 -17.75 48.81 -26.60
N THR A 166 -16.56 49.11 -27.15
CA THR A 166 -15.17 48.95 -26.67
C THR A 166 -14.92 49.06 -25.16
N ALA A 167 -14.07 48.19 -24.62
CA ALA A 167 -12.86 48.56 -23.85
C ALA A 167 -12.00 47.33 -23.48
N ALA A 168 -10.71 47.43 -23.76
CA ALA A 168 -9.69 46.49 -23.31
C ALA A 168 -9.56 46.46 -21.79
N SER A 169 -9.33 45.28 -21.19
CA SER A 169 -8.68 45.16 -19.88
C SER A 169 -8.17 43.73 -19.64
N LYS A 170 -6.85 43.64 -19.41
CA LYS A 170 -6.12 42.45 -18.97
C LYS A 170 -6.32 42.26 -17.47
N SER A 171 -6.66 41.06 -17.01
CA SER A 171 -6.52 40.64 -15.58
C SER A 171 -6.52 39.09 -15.47
N PRO A 172 -6.12 38.46 -14.34
CA PRO A 172 -4.83 37.80 -14.23
C PRO A 172 -4.91 36.32 -13.81
N THR A 173 -3.75 35.67 -13.83
CA THR A 173 -3.42 34.33 -13.32
C THR A 173 -4.08 34.02 -11.97
N ALA A 174 -4.86 32.94 -11.92
CA ALA A 174 -5.40 32.40 -10.69
C ALA A 174 -4.30 31.75 -9.83
N GLU A 175 -4.02 32.32 -8.66
CA GLU A 175 -3.13 31.74 -7.67
C GLU A 175 -3.74 30.49 -7.04
N ARG A 176 -3.01 29.38 -7.10
CA ARG A 176 -3.39 28.09 -6.51
C ARG A 176 -3.14 28.09 -5.01
N LEU A 177 -4.19 28.14 -4.19
CA LEU A 177 -4.08 27.96 -2.75
C LEU A 177 -3.48 26.58 -2.40
N VAL A 178 -2.32 26.57 -1.75
CA VAL A 178 -1.66 25.38 -1.19
C VAL A 178 -2.07 25.21 0.28
N ARG A 179 -2.22 23.95 0.73
CA ARG A 179 -2.56 23.64 2.14
C ARG A 179 -1.42 24.01 3.09
N PRO A 180 -1.74 24.52 4.30
CA PRO A 180 -0.72 24.87 5.29
C PRO A 180 0.03 23.64 5.81
N GLN A 181 1.36 23.72 5.79
CA GLN A 181 2.27 22.74 6.39
C GLN A 181 2.25 22.88 7.91
N ARG A 182 2.11 21.76 8.64
CA ARG A 182 2.24 21.75 10.10
C ARG A 182 3.72 21.69 10.49
N HIS A 183 4.16 22.65 11.30
CA HIS A 183 5.48 22.58 11.93
C HIS A 183 5.47 21.52 13.04
N ILE A 184 6.20 20.42 12.85
CA ILE A 184 6.35 19.36 13.86
C ILE A 184 7.62 19.64 14.66
N LYS A 185 7.48 20.00 15.93
CA LYS A 185 8.61 20.07 16.87
C LYS A 185 8.89 18.68 17.45
N PRO A 186 10.09 18.11 17.28
CA PRO A 186 10.44 16.83 17.91
C PRO A 186 10.57 16.98 19.43
N PRO A 187 10.29 15.91 20.21
CA PRO A 187 10.38 15.96 21.67
C PRO A 187 11.84 16.04 22.13
N GLN A 188 12.08 16.89 23.12
CA GLN A 188 13.38 17.04 23.76
C GLN A 188 13.62 15.85 24.69
N ARG A 189 14.65 15.05 24.41
CA ARG A 189 15.04 13.94 25.28
C ARG A 189 15.91 14.47 26.40
N LEU A 190 15.55 14.14 27.64
CA LEU A 190 16.36 14.39 28.82
C LEU A 190 17.59 13.45 28.73
N ILE A 191 18.77 14.04 28.58
CA ILE A 191 20.03 13.31 28.67
C ILE A 191 20.42 13.38 30.15
N GLU A 192 20.20 12.29 30.88
CA GLU A 192 20.80 12.12 32.20
C GLU A 192 22.29 11.84 31.97
N SER A 193 23.14 12.82 32.29
CA SER A 193 24.58 12.62 32.38
C SER A 193 24.88 11.80 33.64
N CYS A 194 25.55 10.66 33.44
CA CYS A 194 26.14 9.84 34.51
C CYS A 194 27.11 10.63 35.39
#